data_AF-A0A838QYM2-F1
#
_entry.id   AF-A0A838QYM2-F1
#
_cell.length_a   1.000
_cell.length_b   1.000
_cell.length_c   1.000
_cell.angle_alpha   90.00
_cell.angle_beta   90.00
_cell.angle_gamma   90.00
#
_symmetry.space_group_name_H-M   'P 1'
#
loop_
_entity.id
_entity.type
_entity.pdbx_description
1 polymer ?
#
loop_
_entity_poly.entity_id
_entity_poly.type
_entity_poly.pdbx_seq_one_letter_code
_entity_poly.pdbx_strand_id
1 'polypeptide(L)'
;MKIILAILLALLAAPVAAQTMITKAAIDQGVILRIVDSVDGTPETGVVFNTAGIDLEYRRDGAASVDITEATLAALTTAHTDGGFLHIGNGYYRLDLPDAAVATGANKVLVHGTVTGMVVVGQVVQLTSFDLQDSQPDVNVNSMAGMAFGASPTVGPNFFTFFNSDDTVSGTFVHDFVDYFNTVSSINSTVGTMEPVLNDNYAVTNAIMADLFGIVNANILTIAEKLPSANAKMAGEGATAQNLDQVSGGGASQPRINFKAPKAFQLKVSDRNDGTHEATKPVRLKPGTVGNIAVSVDMSPIFGDVFVQTVGTPTVSGGSATASALGPRDTELMVQLAGTATASEVRTVTVPIVMKTGEALDVVFRIEVLAQ
;
A
#
# COMPACT_ATOMS: atom_id res chain seq x y z
N MET A 1 37.97 -74.87 1.63
CA MET A 1 37.02 -74.30 0.64
C MET A 1 35.68 -73.88 1.27
N LYS A 2 35.08 -74.66 2.19
CA LYS A 2 33.80 -74.28 2.86
C LYS A 2 33.89 -73.02 3.74
N ILE A 3 35.00 -72.80 4.46
CA ILE A 3 35.21 -71.62 5.33
C ILE A 3 35.32 -70.33 4.52
N ILE A 4 36.10 -70.34 3.42
CA ILE A 4 36.23 -69.20 2.51
C ILE A 4 34.88 -68.84 1.87
N LEU A 5 34.06 -69.84 1.54
CA LEU A 5 32.74 -69.62 0.94
C LEU A 5 31.72 -69.05 1.95
N ALA A 6 31.81 -69.42 3.23
CA ALA A 6 30.95 -68.89 4.29
C ALA A 6 31.27 -67.42 4.63
N ILE A 7 32.56 -67.09 4.75
CA ILE A 7 33.02 -65.69 4.96
C ILE A 7 32.63 -64.83 3.75
N LEU A 8 32.81 -65.33 2.52
CA LEU A 8 32.44 -64.61 1.30
C LEU A 8 30.91 -64.38 1.23
N LEU A 9 30.10 -65.36 1.63
CA LEU A 9 28.64 -65.25 1.63
C LEU A 9 28.11 -64.29 2.71
N ALA A 10 28.75 -64.25 3.89
CA ALA A 10 28.42 -63.29 4.95
C ALA A 10 28.78 -61.84 4.56
N LEU A 11 29.89 -61.65 3.82
CA LEU A 11 30.29 -60.34 3.29
C LEU A 11 29.38 -59.85 2.15
N LEU A 12 28.86 -60.78 1.33
CA LEU A 12 27.89 -60.51 0.25
C LEU A 12 26.44 -60.31 0.76
N ALA A 13 26.13 -60.78 1.97
CA ALA A 13 24.83 -60.61 2.62
C ALA A 13 24.78 -59.39 3.56
N ALA A 14 25.87 -58.61 3.66
CA ALA A 14 25.76 -57.29 4.25
C ALA A 14 24.80 -56.46 3.38
N PRO A 15 23.73 -55.87 3.95
CA PRO A 15 22.95 -54.89 3.21
C PRO A 15 23.93 -53.86 2.66
N VAL A 16 23.81 -53.51 1.36
CA VAL A 16 24.48 -52.34 0.79
C VAL A 16 24.33 -51.24 1.83
N ALA A 17 25.45 -50.80 2.42
CA ALA A 17 25.42 -49.78 3.45
C ALA A 17 24.61 -48.62 2.89
N ALA A 18 23.43 -48.39 3.46
CA ALA A 18 22.65 -47.24 3.09
C ALA A 18 23.57 -46.04 3.32
N GLN A 19 23.86 -45.30 2.25
CA GLN A 19 24.78 -44.19 2.34
C GLN A 19 24.15 -43.15 3.26
N THR A 20 24.65 -43.06 4.49
CA THR A 20 24.19 -42.05 5.45
C THR A 20 24.60 -40.69 4.91
N MET A 21 23.64 -39.77 4.79
CA MET A 21 23.89 -38.39 4.38
C MET A 21 23.80 -37.50 5.62
N ILE A 22 24.86 -36.72 5.88
CA ILE A 22 24.96 -35.81 7.01
C ILE A 22 25.34 -34.43 6.49
N THR A 23 24.72 -33.38 7.02
CA THR A 23 25.08 -32.01 6.67
C THR A 23 26.47 -31.66 7.21
N LYS A 24 27.29 -30.99 6.41
CA LYS A 24 28.61 -30.50 6.81
C LYS A 24 28.49 -29.58 8.03
N ALA A 25 29.40 -29.77 8.99
CA ALA A 25 29.40 -29.07 10.28
C ALA A 25 28.12 -29.26 11.13
N ALA A 26 27.34 -30.31 10.86
CA ALA A 26 26.39 -30.80 11.84
C ALA A 26 27.14 -31.21 13.11
N ILE A 27 26.52 -30.96 14.26
CA ILE A 27 27.02 -31.36 15.58
C ILE A 27 26.31 -32.62 16.03
N ASP A 28 26.90 -33.33 16.99
CA ASP A 28 26.25 -34.43 17.72
C ASP A 28 25.75 -35.56 16.81
N GLN A 29 26.58 -35.98 15.85
CA GLN A 29 26.20 -36.97 14.84
C GLN A 29 26.63 -38.39 15.24
N GLY A 30 25.68 -39.32 15.16
CA GLY A 30 25.91 -40.75 15.39
C GLY A 30 25.76 -41.57 14.12
N VAL A 31 26.47 -42.68 14.05
CA VAL A 31 26.44 -43.58 12.90
C VAL A 31 26.35 -45.05 13.34
N ILE A 32 25.91 -45.93 12.44
CA ILE A 32 25.70 -47.35 12.75
C ILE A 32 26.77 -48.21 12.07
N LEU A 33 27.58 -48.89 12.87
CA LEU A 33 28.57 -49.86 12.39
C LEU A 33 28.06 -51.28 12.59
N ARG A 34 28.61 -52.22 11.82
CA ARG A 34 28.35 -53.65 12.05
C ARG A 34 29.65 -54.38 12.36
N ILE A 35 29.65 -55.18 13.42
CA ILE A 35 30.77 -56.03 13.80
C ILE A 35 30.32 -57.49 13.75
N VAL A 36 31.14 -58.32 13.11
CA VAL A 36 30.88 -59.76 12.96
C VAL A 36 32.11 -60.55 13.38
N ASP A 37 31.90 -61.78 13.81
CA ASP A 37 32.97 -62.72 14.10
C ASP A 37 33.79 -63.01 12.82
N SER A 38 35.12 -63.03 12.92
CA SER A 38 36.00 -63.22 11.74
C SER A 38 36.06 -64.66 11.24
N VAL A 39 35.65 -65.64 12.05
CA VAL A 39 35.68 -67.07 11.75
C VAL A 39 34.40 -67.50 11.03
N ASP A 40 33.23 -67.09 11.54
CA ASP A 40 31.94 -67.58 11.03
C ASP A 40 31.00 -66.48 10.49
N GLY A 41 31.35 -65.21 10.66
CA GLY A 41 30.56 -64.08 10.17
C GLY A 41 29.23 -63.88 10.93
N THR A 42 29.03 -64.56 12.05
CA THR A 42 27.87 -64.34 12.91
C THR A 42 27.96 -62.96 13.56
N PRO A 43 26.81 -62.34 13.90
CA PRO A 43 26.83 -61.04 14.55
C PRO A 43 27.50 -61.11 15.92
N GLU A 44 28.52 -60.28 16.15
CA GLU A 44 29.19 -60.20 17.43
C GLU A 44 28.40 -59.26 18.35
N THR A 45 28.04 -59.72 19.56
CA THR A 45 27.18 -58.94 20.48
C THR A 45 27.90 -58.47 21.74
N GLY A 46 29.13 -58.94 21.97
CA GLY A 46 29.90 -58.70 23.19
C GLY A 46 30.91 -57.54 23.11
N VAL A 47 31.02 -56.85 21.97
CA VAL A 47 31.95 -55.71 21.86
C VAL A 47 31.48 -54.55 22.72
N VAL A 48 32.40 -53.99 23.50
CA VAL A 48 32.23 -52.78 24.31
C VAL A 48 33.40 -51.84 24.02
N PHE A 49 33.29 -50.58 24.46
CA PHE A 49 34.26 -49.51 24.17
C PHE A 49 35.72 -49.86 24.54
N ASN A 50 35.95 -50.80 25.44
CA ASN A 50 37.28 -51.23 25.90
C ASN A 50 37.60 -52.70 25.55
N THR A 51 36.92 -53.29 24.56
CA THR A 51 37.26 -54.62 24.04
C THR A 51 38.69 -54.63 23.51
N ALA A 52 39.43 -55.71 23.76
CA ALA A 52 40.85 -55.77 23.41
C ALA A 52 41.09 -55.57 21.89
N GLY A 53 41.92 -54.56 21.57
CA GLY A 53 42.27 -54.20 20.20
C GLY A 53 41.11 -53.62 19.40
N ILE A 54 40.09 -53.05 20.06
CA ILE A 54 39.22 -52.06 19.43
C ILE A 54 40.06 -50.83 19.09
N ASP A 55 39.95 -50.40 17.84
CA ASP A 55 40.60 -49.20 17.31
C ASP A 55 39.76 -48.71 16.13
N LEU A 56 38.82 -47.80 16.42
CA LEU A 56 37.91 -47.21 15.46
C LEU A 56 38.47 -45.87 14.99
N GLU A 57 38.40 -45.64 13.70
CA GLU A 57 38.95 -44.47 13.04
C GLU A 57 37.90 -43.84 12.12
N TYR A 58 38.06 -42.54 11.86
CA TYR A 58 37.46 -41.92 10.69
C TYR A 58 38.53 -41.40 9.74
N ARG A 59 38.24 -41.45 8.46
CA ARG A 59 39.05 -40.86 7.41
C ARG A 59 38.19 -39.92 6.58
N ARG A 60 38.53 -38.63 6.62
CA ARG A 60 37.96 -37.63 5.73
C ARG A 60 38.57 -37.78 4.34
N ASP A 61 37.81 -37.47 3.30
CA ASP A 61 38.30 -37.61 1.92
C ASP A 61 39.60 -36.83 1.69
N GLY A 62 40.62 -37.50 1.16
CA GLY A 62 41.96 -36.91 0.96
C GLY A 62 42.82 -36.73 2.22
N ALA A 63 42.33 -37.06 3.42
CA ALA A 63 43.08 -36.98 4.68
C ALA A 63 43.64 -38.35 5.12
N ALA A 64 44.49 -38.34 6.16
CA ALA A 64 44.84 -39.54 6.91
C ALA A 64 43.65 -40.00 7.78
N SER A 65 43.66 -41.27 8.20
CA SER A 65 42.78 -41.73 9.27
C SER A 65 43.11 -40.99 10.57
N VAL A 66 42.08 -40.80 11.39
CA VAL A 66 42.18 -40.21 12.73
C VAL A 66 41.43 -41.12 13.69
N ASP A 67 42.11 -41.49 14.78
CA ASP A 67 41.58 -42.34 15.83
C ASP A 67 40.38 -41.68 16.52
N ILE A 68 39.40 -42.49 16.87
CA ILE A 68 38.25 -42.13 17.69
C ILE A 68 38.47 -42.80 19.04
N THR A 69 38.71 -42.00 20.08
CA THR A 69 38.78 -42.54 21.45
C THR A 69 37.42 -43.07 21.86
N GLU A 70 37.26 -44.39 21.97
CA GLU A 70 35.97 -44.98 22.31
C GLU A 70 35.60 -44.73 23.77
N ALA A 71 34.33 -44.40 23.99
CA ALA A 71 33.76 -44.10 25.29
C ALA A 71 32.49 -44.93 25.53
N THR A 72 32.19 -45.19 26.80
CA THR A 72 30.95 -45.87 27.17
C THR A 72 29.75 -44.94 27.03
N LEU A 73 28.65 -45.44 26.46
CA LEU A 73 27.33 -44.81 26.56
C LEU A 73 26.48 -45.58 27.57
N ALA A 74 25.78 -44.86 28.45
CA ALA A 74 24.94 -45.49 29.47
C ALA A 74 23.70 -46.18 28.89
N ALA A 75 23.14 -45.64 27.80
CA ALA A 75 21.99 -46.18 27.08
C ALA A 75 21.98 -45.72 25.61
N LEU A 76 21.22 -46.41 24.75
CA LEU A 76 21.06 -46.03 23.34
C LEU A 76 20.37 -44.67 23.16
N THR A 77 19.68 -44.19 24.19
CA THR A 77 19.01 -42.87 24.23
C THR A 77 19.86 -41.81 24.92
N THR A 78 21.06 -42.14 25.41
CA THR A 78 21.98 -41.15 25.98
C THR A 78 22.34 -40.13 24.91
N ALA A 79 22.45 -38.87 25.33
CA ALA A 79 22.91 -37.78 24.47
C ALA A 79 24.25 -38.14 23.83
N HIS A 80 24.54 -37.54 22.68
CA HIS A 80 25.79 -37.76 21.97
C HIS A 80 26.99 -37.45 22.87
N THR A 81 28.03 -38.25 22.72
CA THR A 81 29.35 -37.99 23.31
C THR A 81 30.39 -38.49 22.32
N ASP A 82 31.36 -37.67 21.94
CA ASP A 82 32.45 -38.06 21.03
C ASP A 82 33.05 -39.44 21.41
N GLY A 83 33.00 -40.38 20.47
CA GLY A 83 33.48 -41.75 20.66
C GLY A 83 32.55 -42.68 21.43
N GLY A 84 31.38 -42.19 21.84
CA GLY A 84 30.34 -42.97 22.50
C GLY A 84 29.97 -44.21 21.70
N PHE A 85 30.11 -45.37 22.31
CA PHE A 85 29.94 -46.67 21.65
C PHE A 85 29.00 -47.57 22.44
N LEU A 86 27.99 -48.13 21.76
CA LEU A 86 27.05 -49.06 22.39
C LEU A 86 26.42 -50.03 21.38
N HIS A 87 26.21 -51.26 21.84
CA HIS A 87 25.51 -52.29 21.09
C HIS A 87 24.01 -51.96 20.96
N ILE A 88 23.50 -51.99 19.73
CA ILE A 88 22.07 -51.85 19.41
C ILE A 88 21.41 -53.23 19.44
N GLY A 89 22.03 -54.22 18.79
CA GLY A 89 21.50 -55.57 18.60
C GLY A 89 21.98 -56.20 17.29
N ASN A 90 22.03 -57.52 17.23
CA ASN A 90 22.40 -58.28 16.02
C ASN A 90 23.73 -57.81 15.38
N GLY A 91 24.72 -57.49 16.21
CA GLY A 91 26.03 -57.01 15.78
C GLY A 91 26.04 -55.61 15.18
N TYR A 92 24.96 -54.84 15.31
CA TYR A 92 24.94 -53.42 15.01
C TYR A 92 25.25 -52.60 16.25
N TYR A 93 26.05 -51.56 16.05
CA TYR A 93 26.57 -50.70 17.09
C TYR A 93 26.33 -49.24 16.73
N ARG A 94 25.91 -48.44 17.70
CA ARG A 94 25.94 -46.99 17.62
C ARG A 94 27.37 -46.54 17.92
N LEU A 95 27.91 -45.68 17.06
CA LEU A 95 29.13 -44.92 17.30
C LEU A 95 28.82 -43.43 17.13
N ASP A 96 29.11 -42.66 18.17
CA ASP A 96 29.02 -41.21 18.15
C ASP A 96 30.31 -40.61 17.58
N LEU A 97 30.20 -39.90 16.46
CA LEU A 97 31.34 -39.34 15.75
C LEU A 97 31.80 -38.03 16.39
N PRO A 98 33.12 -37.78 16.47
CA PRO A 98 33.64 -36.46 16.77
C PRO A 98 33.18 -35.42 15.73
N ASP A 99 32.83 -34.21 16.16
CA ASP A 99 32.42 -33.11 15.27
C ASP A 99 33.43 -32.83 14.13
N ALA A 100 34.72 -33.03 14.43
CA ALA A 100 35.81 -32.89 13.46
C ALA A 100 35.69 -33.84 12.25
N ALA A 101 35.03 -34.99 12.41
CA ALA A 101 34.78 -35.94 11.34
C ALA A 101 33.84 -35.35 10.28
N VAL A 102 32.78 -34.68 10.72
CA VAL A 102 31.70 -34.13 9.87
C VAL A 102 31.88 -32.64 9.52
N ALA A 103 32.99 -32.03 9.96
CA ALA A 103 33.34 -30.65 9.65
C ALA A 103 33.38 -30.35 8.13
N THR A 104 33.28 -29.07 7.77
CA THR A 104 33.42 -28.61 6.38
C THR A 104 34.82 -28.89 5.82
N GLY A 105 34.93 -28.99 4.49
CA GLY A 105 36.21 -29.21 3.80
C GLY A 105 36.42 -30.62 3.23
N ALA A 106 35.52 -31.56 3.51
CA ALA A 106 35.49 -32.88 2.88
C ALA A 106 34.10 -33.17 2.30
N ASN A 107 34.00 -34.08 1.34
CA ASN A 107 32.72 -34.51 0.74
C ASN A 107 32.22 -35.84 1.29
N LYS A 108 33.09 -36.63 1.91
CA LYS A 108 32.74 -37.91 2.52
C LYS A 108 33.66 -38.22 3.69
N VAL A 109 33.18 -39.08 4.57
CA VAL A 109 33.90 -39.65 5.70
C VAL A 109 33.75 -41.16 5.64
N LEU A 110 34.87 -41.87 5.66
CA LEU A 110 34.87 -43.32 5.90
C LEU A 110 35.05 -43.53 7.40
N VAL A 111 34.13 -44.25 8.02
CA VAL A 111 34.25 -44.71 9.40
C VAL A 111 34.57 -46.19 9.35
N HIS A 112 35.68 -46.60 9.94
CA HIS A 112 36.23 -47.95 9.84
C HIS A 112 37.08 -48.25 11.08
N GLY A 113 37.75 -49.40 11.12
CA GLY A 113 38.58 -49.75 12.26
C GLY A 113 38.81 -51.24 12.38
N THR A 114 39.32 -51.65 13.53
CA THR A 114 39.60 -53.06 13.84
C THR A 114 39.11 -53.44 15.22
N VAL A 115 38.79 -54.72 15.40
CA VAL A 115 38.62 -55.37 16.71
C VAL A 115 39.27 -56.75 16.62
N THR A 116 40.06 -57.14 17.62
CA THR A 116 40.80 -58.41 17.59
C THR A 116 39.86 -59.60 17.40
N GLY A 117 40.11 -60.43 16.37
CA GLY A 117 39.32 -61.64 16.10
C GLY A 117 37.96 -61.37 15.44
N MET A 118 37.68 -60.13 15.03
CA MET A 118 36.40 -59.72 14.46
C MET A 118 36.63 -58.90 13.19
N VAL A 119 35.55 -58.67 12.44
CA VAL A 119 35.54 -57.80 11.25
C VAL A 119 34.60 -56.63 11.50
N VAL A 120 35.16 -55.43 11.46
CA VAL A 120 34.39 -54.18 11.48
C VAL A 120 33.98 -53.85 10.05
N VAL A 121 32.67 -53.91 9.80
CA VAL A 121 32.08 -53.41 8.56
C VAL A 121 31.82 -51.93 8.75
N GLY A 122 32.77 -51.13 8.26
CA GLY A 122 32.71 -49.68 8.25
C GLY A 122 31.58 -49.12 7.37
N GLN A 123 31.40 -47.80 7.42
CA GLN A 123 30.42 -47.10 6.59
C GLN A 123 31.01 -45.84 5.97
N VAL A 124 30.51 -45.49 4.79
CA VAL A 124 30.83 -44.21 4.15
C VAL A 124 29.66 -43.26 4.37
N VAL A 125 29.95 -42.15 5.03
CA VAL A 125 29.03 -41.04 5.22
C VAL A 125 29.27 -40.00 4.14
N GLN A 126 28.22 -39.63 3.40
CA GLN A 126 28.25 -38.52 2.47
C GLN A 126 28.01 -37.21 3.21
N LEU A 127 28.86 -36.22 2.98
CA LEU A 127 28.69 -34.89 3.55
C LEU A 127 28.05 -33.94 2.54
N THR A 128 26.87 -33.39 2.87
CA THR A 128 26.14 -32.44 2.03
C THR A 128 26.17 -31.03 2.60
N SER A 129 25.97 -30.03 1.74
CA SER A 129 25.91 -28.62 2.17
C SER A 129 24.52 -28.19 2.63
N PHE A 130 23.52 -29.05 2.49
CA PHE A 130 22.14 -28.82 2.86
C PHE A 130 21.59 -30.09 3.51
N ASP A 131 20.58 -29.92 4.35
CA ASP A 131 19.89 -31.02 5.00
C ASP A 131 18.76 -31.52 4.08
N LEU A 132 18.80 -32.82 3.75
CA LEU A 132 17.77 -33.49 2.95
C LEU A 132 16.58 -33.96 3.79
N GLN A 133 16.72 -33.99 5.12
CA GLN A 133 15.69 -34.42 6.06
C GLN A 133 14.89 -33.25 6.62
N ASP A 134 15.27 -32.01 6.27
CA ASP A 134 14.46 -30.83 6.58
C ASP A 134 13.12 -30.91 5.86
N SER A 135 12.06 -30.49 6.56
CA SER A 135 10.71 -30.34 6.00
C SER A 135 10.65 -29.32 4.85
N GLN A 136 11.59 -28.38 4.82
CA GLN A 136 11.72 -27.34 3.79
C GLN A 136 13.21 -27.14 3.46
N PRO A 137 13.83 -28.06 2.70
CA PRO A 137 15.25 -27.98 2.43
C PRO A 137 15.57 -26.75 1.56
N ASP A 138 16.33 -25.81 2.12
CA ASP A 138 16.79 -24.61 1.40
C ASP A 138 17.89 -24.98 0.38
N VAL A 139 17.47 -25.54 -0.76
CA VAL A 139 18.37 -25.89 -1.86
C VAL A 139 18.41 -24.73 -2.85
N ASN A 140 19.56 -24.07 -2.97
CA ASN A 140 19.79 -23.15 -4.07
C ASN A 140 20.14 -23.92 -5.34
N VAL A 141 19.25 -23.87 -6.33
CA VAL A 141 19.38 -24.58 -7.59
C VAL A 141 19.83 -23.62 -8.68
N ASN A 142 21.11 -23.65 -9.03
CA ASN A 142 21.66 -22.81 -10.11
C ASN A 142 21.19 -23.27 -11.51
N SER A 143 20.84 -24.55 -11.67
CA SER A 143 20.34 -25.11 -12.93
C SER A 143 19.60 -26.42 -12.72
N MET A 144 18.57 -26.71 -13.51
CA MET A 144 17.94 -28.04 -13.62
C MET A 144 17.97 -28.49 -15.06
N ALA A 145 18.30 -29.76 -15.29
CA ALA A 145 18.39 -30.34 -16.63
C ALA A 145 19.27 -29.54 -17.62
N GLY A 146 20.32 -28.87 -17.11
CA GLY A 146 21.24 -28.05 -17.92
C GLY A 146 20.71 -26.66 -18.30
N MET A 147 19.47 -26.31 -17.90
CA MET A 147 18.95 -24.96 -18.04
C MET A 147 19.34 -24.15 -16.79
N ALA A 148 20.10 -23.08 -16.98
CA ALA A 148 20.46 -22.18 -15.90
C ALA A 148 19.21 -21.43 -15.41
N PHE A 149 18.97 -21.47 -14.10
CA PHE A 149 18.09 -20.49 -13.47
C PHE A 149 18.94 -19.23 -13.32
N GLY A 150 18.80 -18.32 -14.30
CA GLY A 150 19.52 -17.05 -14.26
C GLY A 150 19.33 -16.40 -12.90
N ALA A 151 20.42 -15.91 -12.29
CA ALA A 151 20.38 -15.17 -11.04
C ALA A 151 19.35 -14.04 -11.18
N SER A 152 18.15 -14.28 -10.69
CA SER A 152 17.02 -13.39 -10.92
C SER A 152 17.29 -12.12 -10.11
N PRO A 153 17.28 -10.91 -10.72
CA PRO A 153 17.45 -9.67 -9.99
C PRO A 153 16.24 -9.50 -9.07
N THR A 154 16.39 -9.77 -7.77
CA THR A 154 15.44 -9.47 -6.68
C THR A 154 13.99 -9.35 -7.13
N VAL A 155 13.42 -10.42 -7.67
CA VAL A 155 11.98 -10.49 -7.92
C VAL A 155 11.40 -11.11 -6.65
N GLY A 156 10.45 -10.41 -6.03
CA GLY A 156 9.91 -10.75 -4.71
C GLY A 156 9.44 -12.21 -4.57
N PRO A 157 9.14 -12.66 -3.33
CA PRO A 157 9.08 -14.08 -2.91
C PRO A 157 8.04 -14.98 -3.61
N ASN A 158 7.38 -14.53 -4.68
CA ASN A 158 6.22 -15.19 -5.27
C ASN A 158 6.39 -15.59 -6.74
N PHE A 159 7.58 -15.53 -7.34
CA PHE A 159 7.76 -15.95 -8.74
C PHE A 159 8.55 -17.26 -8.86
N PHE A 160 7.98 -18.33 -8.31
CA PHE A 160 8.41 -19.69 -8.61
C PHE A 160 7.22 -20.66 -8.54
N THR A 161 6.40 -20.69 -9.58
CA THR A 161 5.48 -21.82 -9.82
C THR A 161 6.12 -22.74 -10.82
N PHE A 162 6.51 -23.94 -10.36
CA PHE A 162 6.88 -25.06 -11.21
C PHE A 162 5.79 -25.25 -12.27
N PHE A 163 6.16 -25.17 -13.55
CA PHE A 163 5.35 -25.73 -14.62
C PHE A 163 5.39 -27.25 -14.46
N ASN A 164 4.44 -27.78 -13.69
CA ASN A 164 4.20 -29.21 -13.69
C ASN A 164 3.64 -29.54 -15.08
N SER A 165 4.49 -30.05 -15.96
CA SER A 165 4.10 -30.43 -17.34
C SER A 165 3.14 -31.61 -17.39
N ASP A 166 2.73 -32.15 -16.23
CA ASP A 166 1.67 -33.15 -16.11
C ASP A 166 0.26 -32.56 -16.11
N ASP A 167 0.11 -31.23 -16.15
CA ASP A 167 -1.20 -30.64 -16.36
C ASP A 167 -1.55 -30.68 -17.86
N THR A 168 -2.04 -31.84 -18.26
CA THR A 168 -2.91 -32.09 -19.43
C THR A 168 -4.21 -31.25 -19.41
N VAL A 169 -4.23 -30.11 -18.75
CA VAL A 169 -5.26 -29.09 -18.89
C VAL A 169 -4.85 -28.22 -20.07
N SER A 170 -5.28 -28.69 -21.25
CA SER A 170 -5.49 -27.98 -22.51
C SER A 170 -4.80 -26.63 -22.66
N GLY A 171 -3.96 -26.51 -23.70
CA GLY A 171 -3.16 -25.35 -24.10
C GLY A 171 -3.89 -24.02 -24.37
N THR A 172 -4.82 -23.60 -23.52
CA THR A 172 -5.44 -22.28 -23.50
C THR A 172 -4.62 -21.30 -22.68
N PHE A 173 -4.02 -21.69 -21.55
CA PHE A 173 -3.40 -20.69 -20.65
C PHE A 173 -2.07 -20.09 -21.17
N VAL A 174 -1.26 -20.89 -21.89
CA VAL A 174 -0.04 -20.39 -22.55
C VAL A 174 -0.40 -19.57 -23.79
N HIS A 175 -1.46 -19.95 -24.50
CA HIS A 175 -2.01 -19.14 -25.59
C HIS A 175 -2.53 -17.80 -25.06
N ASP A 176 -3.29 -17.79 -23.97
CA ASP A 176 -3.87 -16.59 -23.37
C ASP A 176 -2.79 -15.58 -22.93
N PHE A 177 -1.64 -16.05 -22.41
CA PHE A 177 -0.56 -15.14 -22.00
C PHE A 177 0.22 -14.58 -23.20
N VAL A 178 0.49 -15.41 -24.22
CA VAL A 178 1.12 -14.98 -25.47
C VAL A 178 0.20 -14.02 -26.24
N ASP A 179 -1.09 -14.33 -26.28
CA ASP A 179 -2.12 -13.52 -26.90
C ASP A 179 -2.34 -12.22 -26.13
N TYR A 180 -2.27 -12.24 -24.80
CA TYR A 180 -2.25 -11.01 -23.98
C TYR A 180 -1.05 -10.13 -24.30
N PHE A 181 0.15 -10.71 -24.38
CA PHE A 181 1.37 -9.94 -24.67
C PHE A 181 1.35 -9.35 -26.09
N ASN A 182 0.92 -10.14 -27.08
CA ASN A 182 0.73 -9.68 -28.46
C ASN A 182 -0.34 -8.58 -28.54
N THR A 183 -1.43 -8.72 -27.79
CA THR A 183 -2.51 -7.71 -27.71
C THR A 183 -1.99 -6.41 -27.10
N VAL A 184 -1.28 -6.45 -25.98
CA VAL A 184 -0.70 -5.26 -25.34
C VAL A 184 0.34 -4.59 -26.25
N SER A 185 1.17 -5.37 -26.95
CA SER A 185 2.13 -4.86 -27.94
C SER A 185 1.43 -4.13 -29.10
N SER A 186 0.34 -4.72 -29.62
CA SER A 186 -0.46 -4.09 -30.68
C SER A 186 -1.14 -2.80 -30.23
N ILE A 187 -1.62 -2.74 -28.98
CA ILE A 187 -2.21 -1.54 -28.38
C ILE A 187 -1.14 -0.44 -28.26
N ASN A 188 0.04 -0.76 -27.74
CA ASN A 188 1.13 0.21 -27.61
C ASN A 188 1.61 0.74 -28.97
N SER A 189 1.67 -0.13 -30.00
CA SER A 189 1.95 0.31 -31.38
C SER A 189 0.86 1.26 -31.89
N THR A 190 -0.41 0.94 -31.65
CA THR A 190 -1.55 1.77 -32.08
C THR A 190 -1.54 3.12 -31.36
N VAL A 191 -1.33 3.14 -30.04
CA VAL A 191 -1.21 4.37 -29.25
C VAL A 191 -0.01 5.21 -29.71
N GLY A 192 1.12 4.58 -30.04
CA GLY A 192 2.27 5.24 -30.64
C GLY A 192 1.95 5.91 -32.00
N THR A 193 1.06 5.32 -32.80
CA THR A 193 0.58 5.95 -34.05
C THR A 193 -0.48 7.03 -33.85
N MET A 194 -1.14 7.07 -32.68
CA MET A 194 -2.13 8.11 -32.35
C MET A 194 -1.52 9.37 -31.75
N GLU A 195 -0.35 9.27 -31.13
CA GLU A 195 0.37 10.42 -30.54
C GLU A 195 0.69 11.54 -31.57
N PRO A 196 1.14 11.23 -32.81
CA PRO A 196 1.29 12.23 -33.87
C PRO A 196 -0.02 12.90 -34.26
N VAL A 197 -1.11 12.14 -34.37
CA VAL A 197 -2.44 12.66 -34.76
C VAL A 197 -2.99 13.63 -33.71
N LEU A 198 -2.77 13.34 -32.42
CA LEU A 198 -3.18 14.23 -31.33
C LEU A 198 -2.35 15.52 -31.31
N ASN A 199 -1.04 15.43 -31.56
CA ASN A 199 -0.17 16.61 -31.67
C ASN A 199 -0.55 17.50 -32.88
N ASP A 200 -0.88 16.89 -34.02
CA ASP A 200 -1.34 17.62 -35.22
C ASP A 200 -2.66 18.36 -34.95
N ASN A 201 -3.63 17.70 -34.31
CA ASN A 201 -4.90 18.33 -33.95
C ASN A 201 -4.73 19.50 -32.96
N TYR A 202 -3.80 19.38 -32.01
CA TYR A 202 -3.48 20.48 -31.08
C TYR A 202 -2.85 21.66 -31.81
N ALA A 203 -1.93 21.41 -32.75
CA ALA A 203 -1.31 22.46 -33.57
C ALA A 203 -2.34 23.18 -34.46
N VAL A 204 -3.25 22.46 -35.11
CA VAL A 204 -4.34 23.03 -35.91
C VAL A 204 -5.26 23.89 -35.05
N THR A 205 -5.63 23.41 -33.86
CA THR A 205 -6.49 24.15 -32.93
C THR A 205 -5.85 25.48 -32.51
N ASN A 206 -4.55 25.48 -32.19
CA ASN A 206 -3.82 26.69 -31.83
C ASN A 206 -3.71 27.67 -33.00
N ALA A 207 -3.50 27.19 -34.23
CA ALA A 207 -3.46 28.03 -35.43
C ALA A 207 -4.81 28.72 -35.69
N ILE A 208 -5.92 27.97 -35.60
CA ILE A 208 -7.28 28.53 -35.74
C ILE A 208 -7.55 29.62 -34.70
N MET A 209 -7.18 29.37 -33.44
CA MET A 209 -7.37 30.35 -32.38
C MET A 209 -6.53 31.62 -32.61
N ALA A 210 -5.28 31.48 -33.05
CA ALA A 210 -4.43 32.61 -33.39
C ALA A 210 -5.00 33.46 -34.54
N ASP A 211 -5.49 32.83 -35.61
CA ASP A 211 -6.12 33.51 -36.74
C ASP A 211 -7.40 34.23 -36.31
N LEU A 212 -8.23 33.60 -35.48
CA LEU A 212 -9.45 34.21 -34.96
C LEU A 212 -9.14 35.45 -34.12
N PHE A 213 -8.14 35.38 -33.23
CA PHE A 213 -7.68 36.55 -32.47
C PHE A 213 -7.15 37.66 -33.39
N GLY A 214 -6.41 37.31 -34.44
CA GLY A 214 -5.94 38.25 -35.45
C GLY A 214 -7.09 38.99 -36.14
N ILE A 215 -8.10 38.24 -36.59
CA ILE A 215 -9.31 38.79 -37.24
C ILE A 215 -10.09 39.70 -36.29
N VAL A 216 -10.31 39.26 -35.05
CA VAL A 216 -11.03 40.07 -34.04
C VAL A 216 -10.29 41.37 -33.78
N ASN A 217 -8.98 41.34 -33.59
CA ASN A 217 -8.18 42.56 -33.38
C ASN A 217 -8.21 43.49 -34.59
N ALA A 218 -8.06 42.96 -35.80
CA ALA A 218 -8.14 43.75 -37.03
C ALA A 218 -9.52 44.42 -37.21
N ASN A 219 -10.60 43.69 -36.92
CA ASN A 219 -11.95 44.22 -36.96
C ASN A 219 -12.20 45.28 -35.88
N ILE A 220 -11.73 45.05 -34.65
CA ILE A 220 -11.83 46.05 -33.56
C ILE A 220 -11.10 47.33 -33.96
N LEU A 221 -9.89 47.23 -34.54
CA LEU A 221 -9.11 48.38 -34.98
C LEU A 221 -9.84 49.14 -36.11
N THR A 222 -10.37 48.41 -37.09
CA THR A 222 -11.13 48.99 -38.21
C THR A 222 -12.43 49.66 -37.73
N ILE A 223 -13.11 49.07 -36.75
CA ILE A 223 -14.31 49.65 -36.12
C ILE A 223 -13.93 50.91 -35.31
N ALA A 224 -12.82 50.88 -34.58
CA ALA A 224 -12.31 52.02 -33.82
C ALA A 224 -11.92 53.19 -34.73
N GLU A 225 -11.37 52.93 -35.92
CA GLU A 225 -11.09 53.95 -36.93
C GLU A 225 -12.35 54.52 -37.61
N LYS A 226 -13.38 53.69 -37.79
CA LYS A 226 -14.66 54.10 -38.39
C LYS A 226 -15.63 54.75 -37.41
N LEU A 227 -15.45 54.52 -36.10
CA LEU A 227 -16.16 55.25 -35.07
C LEU A 227 -15.63 56.70 -35.09
N PRO A 228 -16.47 57.70 -35.41
CA PRO A 228 -16.02 59.09 -35.37
C PRO A 228 -15.48 59.36 -33.97
N SER A 229 -14.21 59.79 -33.89
CA SER A 229 -13.57 60.14 -32.62
C SER A 229 -14.54 61.03 -31.84
N ALA A 230 -14.99 60.57 -30.67
CA ALA A 230 -15.97 61.28 -29.85
C ALA A 230 -15.58 62.75 -29.57
N ASN A 231 -14.29 63.08 -29.71
CA ASN A 231 -13.76 64.41 -29.51
C ASN A 231 -14.03 65.41 -30.65
N ALA A 232 -14.44 64.99 -31.85
CA ALA A 232 -14.68 65.92 -32.96
C ALA A 232 -16.13 66.44 -33.03
N LYS A 233 -17.09 65.80 -32.32
CA LYS A 233 -18.53 66.12 -32.45
C LYS A 233 -19.17 66.69 -31.18
N MET A 234 -18.43 66.85 -30.09
CA MET A 234 -18.94 67.38 -28.83
C MET A 234 -18.77 68.90 -28.64
N ALA A 235 -18.22 69.62 -29.62
CA ALA A 235 -18.00 71.07 -29.51
C ALA A 235 -19.22 71.95 -29.84
N GLY A 236 -20.39 71.37 -30.11
CA GLY A 236 -21.57 72.15 -30.45
C GLY A 236 -22.85 71.35 -30.34
N GLU A 237 -23.32 71.14 -29.11
CA GLU A 237 -24.74 71.13 -28.73
C GLU A 237 -24.86 70.60 -27.29
N GLY A 238 -25.49 71.39 -26.42
CA GLY A 238 -25.66 71.10 -25.00
C GLY A 238 -26.65 69.96 -24.74
N ALA A 239 -26.21 68.72 -24.94
CA ALA A 239 -26.92 67.55 -24.46
C ALA A 239 -26.21 67.00 -23.20
N THR A 240 -26.90 67.10 -22.06
CA THR A 240 -26.55 66.43 -20.80
C THR A 240 -26.19 64.97 -21.08
N ALA A 241 -24.98 64.55 -20.70
CA ALA A 241 -24.58 63.16 -20.74
C ALA A 241 -25.56 62.34 -19.88
N GLN A 242 -26.47 61.62 -20.52
CA GLN A 242 -27.15 60.54 -19.85
C GLN A 242 -26.11 59.44 -19.63
N ASN A 243 -25.86 59.17 -18.36
CA ASN A 243 -25.02 58.07 -17.92
C ASN A 243 -25.57 56.79 -18.57
N LEU A 244 -24.72 56.04 -19.29
CA LEU A 244 -25.08 54.81 -20.00
C LEU A 244 -25.55 53.67 -19.07
N ASP A 245 -25.69 53.93 -17.76
CA ASP A 245 -26.16 53.00 -16.75
C ASP A 245 -27.66 53.16 -16.41
N GLN A 246 -28.37 54.10 -17.05
CA GLN A 246 -29.83 54.16 -16.99
C GLN A 246 -30.45 53.57 -18.26
N VAL A 247 -30.50 52.23 -18.31
CA VAL A 247 -31.65 51.58 -18.97
C VAL A 247 -32.86 51.88 -18.11
N SER A 248 -33.61 52.90 -18.50
CA SER A 248 -34.93 53.22 -17.96
C SER A 248 -35.91 52.11 -18.34
N GLY A 249 -36.10 51.15 -17.43
CA GLY A 249 -37.14 50.13 -17.58
C GLY A 249 -36.97 48.93 -16.64
N GLY A 250 -37.47 49.06 -15.40
CA GLY A 250 -37.66 47.93 -14.46
C GLY A 250 -36.83 48.05 -13.19
N GLY A 251 -37.49 47.99 -12.03
CA GLY A 251 -36.90 48.25 -10.72
C GLY A 251 -35.62 47.47 -10.44
N ALA A 252 -34.64 48.15 -9.83
CA ALA A 252 -33.36 47.57 -9.42
C ALA A 252 -33.59 46.38 -8.47
N SER A 253 -33.65 45.17 -9.03
CA SER A 253 -33.53 43.94 -8.26
C SER A 253 -32.06 43.78 -7.92
N GLN A 254 -31.74 43.83 -6.62
CA GLN A 254 -30.39 43.52 -6.14
C GLN A 254 -29.92 42.18 -6.72
N PRO A 255 -28.63 42.02 -7.03
CA PRO A 255 -28.11 40.76 -7.56
C PRO A 255 -28.44 39.63 -6.59
N ARG A 256 -29.06 38.55 -7.11
CA ARG A 256 -29.30 37.34 -6.33
C ARG A 256 -27.96 36.76 -5.88
N ILE A 257 -27.82 36.53 -4.58
CA ILE A 257 -26.56 36.05 -4.00
C ILE A 257 -26.52 34.51 -4.05
N ASN A 258 -25.47 33.95 -4.66
CA ASN A 258 -25.32 32.49 -4.82
C ASN A 258 -24.50 31.82 -3.69
N PHE A 259 -24.04 32.59 -2.70
CA PHE A 259 -23.29 32.07 -1.56
C PHE A 259 -24.17 31.99 -0.30
N LYS A 260 -24.01 30.94 0.51
CA LYS A 260 -24.78 30.74 1.75
C LYS A 260 -23.95 31.16 2.97
N ALA A 261 -24.55 31.91 3.89
CA ALA A 261 -23.89 32.27 5.15
C ALA A 261 -23.47 31.03 5.96
N PRO A 262 -22.39 31.10 6.76
CA PRO A 262 -22.01 30.02 7.67
C PRO A 262 -23.16 29.61 8.60
N LYS A 263 -23.26 28.32 8.97
CA LYS A 263 -24.36 27.79 9.78
C LYS A 263 -24.62 28.55 11.10
N ALA A 264 -23.58 29.14 11.69
CA ALA A 264 -23.69 29.92 12.92
C ALA A 264 -24.49 31.24 12.77
N PHE A 265 -24.70 31.71 11.54
CA PHE A 265 -25.39 32.96 11.21
C PHE A 265 -26.63 32.73 10.32
N GLN A 266 -27.13 31.50 10.29
CA GLN A 266 -28.40 31.16 9.66
C GLN A 266 -29.49 31.23 10.72
N LEU A 267 -30.38 32.20 10.55
CA LEU A 267 -31.52 32.44 11.42
C LEU A 267 -32.79 32.01 10.71
N LYS A 268 -33.81 31.66 11.49
CA LYS A 268 -35.16 31.41 10.99
C LYS A 268 -36.08 32.48 11.51
N VAL A 269 -36.92 33.05 10.67
CA VAL A 269 -37.95 33.99 11.11
C VAL A 269 -39.10 33.24 11.81
N SER A 270 -39.77 33.90 12.74
CA SER A 270 -41.02 33.46 13.37
C SER A 270 -41.94 34.65 13.55
N ASP A 271 -43.23 34.39 13.50
CA ASP A 271 -44.24 35.36 13.90
C ASP A 271 -44.27 35.51 15.42
N ARG A 272 -44.48 36.74 15.85
CA ARG A 272 -44.86 37.08 17.22
C ARG A 272 -46.35 37.33 17.30
N ASN A 273 -46.90 37.16 18.51
CA ASN A 273 -48.30 37.45 18.81
C ASN A 273 -48.67 38.94 18.64
N ASP A 274 -47.68 39.83 18.44
CA ASP A 274 -47.86 41.26 18.18
C ASP A 274 -47.86 41.62 16.68
N GLY A 275 -47.79 40.62 15.79
CA GLY A 275 -47.76 40.81 14.34
C GLY A 275 -46.39 41.22 13.78
N THR A 276 -45.33 41.21 14.58
CA THR A 276 -43.96 41.48 14.11
C THR A 276 -43.23 40.20 13.74
N HIS A 277 -42.31 40.28 12.77
CA HIS A 277 -41.49 39.16 12.32
C HIS A 277 -40.09 39.28 12.91
N GLU A 278 -39.71 38.34 13.80
CA GLU A 278 -38.37 38.32 14.38
C GLU A 278 -37.66 36.98 14.11
N ALA A 279 -36.36 37.04 13.90
CA ALA A 279 -35.51 35.87 13.95
C ALA A 279 -35.59 35.16 15.32
N THR A 280 -35.78 33.85 15.26
CA THR A 280 -35.88 32.93 16.41
C THR A 280 -34.66 32.89 17.32
N LYS A 281 -33.50 33.37 16.87
CA LYS A 281 -32.25 33.38 17.63
C LYS A 281 -31.46 34.67 17.39
N PRO A 282 -30.72 35.17 18.39
CA PRO A 282 -29.80 36.28 18.21
C PRO A 282 -28.53 35.84 17.49
N VAL A 283 -27.90 36.77 16.78
CA VAL A 283 -26.52 36.66 16.29
C VAL A 283 -25.58 36.99 17.43
N ARG A 284 -24.76 36.03 17.85
CA ARG A 284 -23.79 36.23 18.94
C ARG A 284 -22.41 36.57 18.38
N LEU A 285 -21.88 37.72 18.78
CA LEU A 285 -20.57 38.20 18.37
C LEU A 285 -19.61 38.26 19.56
N LYS A 286 -18.32 38.08 19.31
CA LYS A 286 -17.28 38.41 20.28
C LYS A 286 -17.02 39.92 20.27
N PRO A 287 -16.68 40.55 21.40
CA PRO A 287 -16.24 41.95 21.42
C PRO A 287 -15.04 42.18 20.51
N GLY A 288 -15.03 43.31 19.78
CA GLY A 288 -13.96 43.69 18.86
C GLY A 288 -14.46 43.99 17.44
N THR A 289 -13.53 43.98 16.47
CA THR A 289 -13.83 44.27 15.07
C THR A 289 -14.64 43.15 14.42
N VAL A 290 -15.77 43.51 13.83
CA VAL A 290 -16.66 42.64 13.06
C VAL A 290 -16.25 42.73 11.59
N GLY A 291 -15.54 41.71 11.10
CA GLY A 291 -15.14 41.62 9.70
C GLY A 291 -16.26 41.04 8.84
N ASN A 292 -16.99 41.89 8.10
CA ASN A 292 -17.90 41.55 7.00
C ASN A 292 -18.62 40.20 7.13
N ILE A 293 -19.38 40.01 8.21
CA ILE A 293 -20.07 38.76 8.53
C ILE A 293 -21.41 38.72 7.80
N ALA A 294 -21.59 37.74 6.91
CA ALA A 294 -22.88 37.49 6.27
C ALA A 294 -23.85 36.77 7.23
N VAL A 295 -25.05 37.32 7.37
CA VAL A 295 -26.18 36.77 8.12
C VAL A 295 -27.29 36.44 7.12
N SER A 296 -27.85 35.25 7.27
CA SER A 296 -28.96 34.76 6.44
C SER A 296 -30.18 34.57 7.31
N VAL A 297 -31.31 35.15 6.94
CA VAL A 297 -32.59 34.92 7.64
C VAL A 297 -33.53 34.20 6.69
N ASP A 298 -33.87 32.97 7.03
CA ASP A 298 -34.77 32.09 6.30
C ASP A 298 -36.23 32.43 6.59
N MET A 299 -36.97 32.78 5.53
CA MET A 299 -38.38 33.18 5.56
C MET A 299 -39.35 32.00 5.36
N SER A 300 -38.84 30.81 5.00
CA SER A 300 -39.67 29.63 4.73
C SER A 300 -40.57 29.17 5.88
N PRO A 301 -40.26 29.39 7.18
CA PRO A 301 -41.17 29.03 8.26
C PRO A 301 -42.53 29.75 8.23
N ILE A 302 -42.58 30.97 7.68
CA ILE A 302 -43.81 31.77 7.59
C ILE A 302 -44.39 31.68 6.17
N PHE A 303 -43.54 31.79 5.14
CA PHE A 303 -43.97 31.98 3.75
C PHE A 303 -43.78 30.74 2.86
N GLY A 304 -43.33 29.61 3.41
CA GLY A 304 -43.07 28.39 2.63
C GLY A 304 -42.02 28.63 1.53
N ASP A 305 -42.29 28.16 0.31
CA ASP A 305 -41.36 28.26 -0.83
C ASP A 305 -41.42 29.62 -1.56
N VAL A 306 -42.00 30.66 -0.95
CA VAL A 306 -42.06 32.00 -1.56
C VAL A 306 -40.71 32.70 -1.42
N PHE A 307 -40.18 33.16 -2.55
CA PHE A 307 -38.89 33.84 -2.59
C PHE A 307 -38.95 35.29 -2.09
N VAL A 308 -37.86 35.75 -1.49
CA VAL A 308 -37.60 37.17 -1.26
C VAL A 308 -37.28 37.83 -2.60
N GLN A 309 -37.99 38.92 -2.92
CA GLN A 309 -37.83 39.67 -4.17
C GLN A 309 -36.81 40.80 -4.03
N THR A 310 -36.85 41.55 -2.92
CA THR A 310 -35.91 42.63 -2.64
C THR A 310 -35.58 42.71 -1.15
N VAL A 311 -34.35 43.09 -0.83
CA VAL A 311 -33.89 43.36 0.54
C VAL A 311 -33.53 44.84 0.63
N GLY A 312 -34.37 45.64 1.28
CA GLY A 312 -34.12 47.07 1.47
C GLY A 312 -33.00 47.34 2.49
N THR A 313 -32.66 48.61 2.63
CA THR A 313 -31.55 49.06 3.48
C THR A 313 -31.78 48.72 4.96
N PRO A 314 -30.93 47.89 5.60
CA PRO A 314 -31.06 47.58 7.01
C PRO A 314 -30.83 48.80 7.90
N THR A 315 -31.50 48.84 9.03
CA THR A 315 -31.26 49.83 10.09
C THR A 315 -30.83 49.12 11.37
N VAL A 316 -29.85 49.69 12.10
CA VAL A 316 -29.33 49.13 13.35
C VAL A 316 -29.67 50.09 14.49
N SER A 317 -30.14 49.55 15.62
CA SER A 317 -30.54 50.33 16.79
C SER A 317 -29.33 50.89 17.58
N GLY A 318 -28.59 51.84 16.99
CA GLY A 318 -27.42 52.50 17.57
C GLY A 318 -26.13 51.67 17.59
N GLY A 319 -25.03 52.27 18.09
CA GLY A 319 -23.71 51.62 18.16
C GLY A 319 -22.83 51.88 16.93
N SER A 320 -21.69 51.19 16.86
CA SER A 320 -20.71 51.30 15.76
C SER A 320 -20.68 50.08 14.83
N ALA A 321 -21.54 49.09 15.08
CA ALA A 321 -21.84 48.03 14.14
C ALA A 321 -22.80 48.55 13.06
N THR A 322 -22.53 48.21 11.81
CA THR A 322 -23.33 48.58 10.64
C THR A 322 -23.89 47.33 9.98
N ALA A 323 -25.03 47.48 9.31
CA ALA A 323 -25.67 46.43 8.53
C ALA A 323 -25.91 46.94 7.11
N SER A 324 -25.57 46.13 6.11
CA SER A 324 -25.82 46.43 4.70
C SER A 324 -26.54 45.27 4.03
N ALA A 325 -27.48 45.58 3.13
CA ALA A 325 -28.16 44.55 2.36
C ALA A 325 -27.19 43.91 1.37
N LEU A 326 -27.09 42.59 1.39
CA LEU A 326 -26.39 41.83 0.35
C LEU A 326 -27.33 41.49 -0.81
N GLY A 327 -28.61 41.30 -0.51
CA GLY A 327 -29.63 40.97 -1.49
C GLY A 327 -30.41 39.70 -1.14
N PRO A 328 -31.40 39.34 -1.97
CA PRO A 328 -32.19 38.13 -1.78
C PRO A 328 -31.42 36.87 -2.19
N ARG A 329 -31.69 35.76 -1.50
CA ARG A 329 -31.25 34.40 -1.84
C ARG A 329 -32.41 33.44 -1.66
N ASP A 330 -33.13 33.13 -2.73
CA ASP A 330 -34.32 32.25 -2.69
C ASP A 330 -35.32 32.68 -1.60
N THR A 331 -35.57 31.84 -0.59
CA THR A 331 -36.45 32.15 0.56
C THR A 331 -35.72 32.90 1.69
N GLU A 332 -34.46 33.27 1.50
CA GLU A 332 -33.62 33.91 2.50
C GLU A 332 -33.33 35.38 2.12
N LEU A 333 -33.31 36.26 3.12
CA LEU A 333 -32.71 37.60 2.99
C LEU A 333 -31.28 37.57 3.52
N MET A 334 -30.36 38.28 2.85
CA MET A 334 -28.97 38.35 3.26
C MET A 334 -28.55 39.76 3.66
N VAL A 335 -27.93 39.85 4.83
CA VAL A 335 -27.39 41.08 5.41
C VAL A 335 -25.93 40.87 5.80
N GLN A 336 -25.08 41.86 5.59
CA GLN A 336 -23.71 41.85 6.06
C GLN A 336 -23.55 42.77 7.26
N LEU A 337 -22.98 42.24 8.34
CA LEU A 337 -22.59 42.99 9.53
C LEU A 337 -21.12 43.39 9.44
N ALA A 338 -20.80 44.63 9.79
CA ALA A 338 -19.44 45.16 9.86
C ALA A 338 -19.29 46.18 10.99
N GLY A 339 -18.06 46.63 11.29
CA GLY A 339 -17.78 47.69 12.28
C GLY A 339 -17.23 47.16 13.59
N THR A 340 -17.60 47.76 14.72
CA THR A 340 -17.09 47.39 16.05
C THR A 340 -18.22 46.94 16.96
N ALA A 341 -18.05 45.78 17.60
CA ALA A 341 -18.96 45.22 18.59
C ALA A 341 -18.42 45.48 20.02
N THR A 342 -19.19 46.18 20.85
CA THR A 342 -18.80 46.50 22.24
C THR A 342 -19.32 45.41 23.18
N ALA A 343 -18.54 45.02 24.19
CA ALA A 343 -18.95 43.97 25.13
C ALA A 343 -20.28 44.29 25.83
N SER A 344 -21.10 43.25 26.04
CA SER A 344 -22.40 43.31 26.73
C SER A 344 -23.44 44.22 26.05
N GLU A 345 -23.29 44.48 24.76
CA GLU A 345 -24.19 45.29 23.95
C GLU A 345 -25.26 44.40 23.28
N VAL A 346 -26.53 44.83 23.34
CA VAL A 346 -27.64 44.21 22.60
C VAL A 346 -28.18 45.21 21.59
N ARG A 347 -28.27 44.78 20.33
CA ARG A 347 -28.75 45.61 19.22
C ARG A 347 -29.82 44.88 18.43
N THR A 348 -30.62 45.65 17.73
CA THR A 348 -31.67 45.18 16.85
C THR A 348 -31.36 45.66 15.43
N VAL A 349 -31.41 44.74 14.48
CA VAL A 349 -31.34 45.04 13.05
C VAL A 349 -32.73 44.85 12.46
N THR A 350 -33.26 45.90 11.84
CA THR A 350 -34.53 45.87 11.13
C THR A 350 -34.25 45.94 9.63
N VAL A 351 -34.78 44.98 8.89
CA VAL A 351 -34.55 44.83 7.45
C VAL A 351 -35.89 44.86 6.72
N PRO A 352 -36.18 45.91 5.94
CA PRO A 352 -37.35 45.92 5.08
C PRO A 352 -37.14 44.95 3.93
N ILE A 353 -38.12 44.10 3.64
CA ILE A 353 -38.10 43.20 2.49
C ILE A 353 -39.41 43.27 1.70
N VAL A 354 -39.36 42.81 0.46
CA VAL A 354 -40.55 42.51 -0.35
C VAL A 354 -40.47 41.05 -0.78
N MET A 355 -41.50 40.28 -0.48
CA MET A 355 -41.66 38.90 -0.94
C MET A 355 -42.14 38.89 -2.39
N LYS A 356 -41.90 37.79 -3.13
CA LYS A 356 -42.34 37.65 -4.53
C LYS A 356 -43.88 37.70 -4.69
N THR A 357 -44.62 37.50 -3.62
CA THR A 357 -46.08 37.72 -3.53
C THR A 357 -46.46 39.20 -3.59
N GLY A 358 -45.50 40.12 -3.49
CA GLY A 358 -45.70 41.58 -3.41
C GLY A 358 -45.87 42.11 -1.98
N GLU A 359 -45.85 41.24 -0.98
CA GLU A 359 -45.98 41.61 0.42
C GLU A 359 -44.69 42.26 0.95
N ALA A 360 -44.83 43.45 1.55
CA ALA A 360 -43.73 44.20 2.15
C ALA A 360 -43.79 44.10 3.66
N LEU A 361 -42.67 43.75 4.30
CA LEU A 361 -42.59 43.53 5.73
C LEU A 361 -41.19 43.85 6.28
N ASP A 362 -41.13 44.15 7.57
CA ASP A 362 -39.88 44.39 8.30
C ASP A 362 -39.48 43.14 9.09
N VAL A 363 -38.33 42.58 8.77
CA VAL A 363 -37.74 41.46 9.51
C VAL A 363 -36.73 41.97 10.51
N VAL A 364 -36.92 41.57 11.76
CA VAL A 364 -36.08 42.00 12.87
C VAL A 364 -35.19 40.86 13.34
N PHE A 365 -33.92 41.12 13.63
CA PHE A 365 -33.09 40.17 14.38
C PHE A 365 -32.18 40.89 15.37
N ARG A 366 -31.82 40.18 16.45
CA ARG A 366 -31.00 40.73 17.52
C ARG A 366 -29.53 40.36 17.34
N ILE A 367 -28.65 41.27 17.70
CA ILE A 367 -27.22 41.05 17.87
C ILE A 367 -26.92 41.12 19.36
N GLU A 368 -26.30 40.07 19.89
CA GLU A 368 -25.81 40.00 21.27
C GLU A 368 -24.28 39.94 21.25
N VAL A 369 -23.62 40.93 21.82
CA VAL A 369 -22.18 40.89 22.00
C VAL A 369 -21.87 40.28 23.36
N LEU A 370 -21.20 39.12 23.35
CA LEU A 370 -20.89 38.38 24.58
C LEU A 370 -19.99 39.20 25.51
N ALA A 371 -20.19 39.11 26.82
CA ALA A 371 -19.20 39.57 27.79
C ALA A 371 -17.90 38.76 27.60
N GLN A 372 -16.74 39.42 27.74
CA GLN A 372 -15.44 38.73 27.64
C GLN A 372 -15.24 37.75 28.79
#